data_AF-A0A800EYT6-F1
#
_entry.id   AF-A0A800EYT6-F1
#
_cell.length_a   1.000
_cell.length_b   1.000
_cell.length_c   1.000
_cell.angle_alpha   90.00
_cell.angle_beta   90.00
_cell.angle_gamma   90.00
#
_symmetry.space_group_name_H-M   'P 1'
#
loop_
_entity.id
_entity.type
_entity.pdbx_description
1 polymer ?
#
loop_
_entity_poly.entity_id
_entity_poly.type
_entity_poly.pdbx_seq_one_letter_code
_entity_poly.pdbx_strand_id
1 'polypeptide(L)'
;MYLIRRIFNTKPGEARKVAELVQRQAQAYRDAGQRSEFRVSYNGATLPGDQNVVILDWTDDAIKSPSRDGLVLSPEAMALGAEIRPFLESQRIEFLEMISPVKN
;
A
#
# COMPACT_ATOMS: atom_id res chain seq x y z
N MET A 1 -1.93 10.87 14.29
CA MET A 1 -1.58 9.64 13.55
C MET A 1 -2.30 9.68 12.22
N TYR A 2 -1.67 9.21 11.15
CA TYR A 2 -2.26 9.14 9.82
C TYR A 2 -2.39 7.68 9.40
N LEU A 3 -3.51 7.35 8.76
CA LEU A 3 -3.60 6.16 7.91
C LEU A 3 -3.12 6.57 6.52
N ILE A 4 -2.06 5.92 6.05
CA ILE A 4 -1.58 6.06 4.70
C ILE A 4 -2.11 4.87 3.90
N ARG A 5 -2.92 5.19 2.89
CA ARG A 5 -3.62 4.20 2.07
C ARG A 5 -3.15 4.29 0.63
N ARG A 6 -2.61 3.21 0.09
CA ARG A 6 -2.37 3.05 -1.35
C ARG A 6 -3.47 2.20 -1.95
N ILE A 7 -4.03 2.70 -3.04
CA ILE A 7 -5.10 2.04 -3.77
C ILE A 7 -4.60 1.75 -5.16
N PHE A 8 -4.63 0.47 -5.53
CA PHE A 8 -4.21 -0.02 -6.83
C PHE A 8 -5.44 -0.51 -7.58
N ASN A 9 -5.78 0.17 -8.66
CA ASN A 9 -6.78 -0.30 -9.61
C ASN A 9 -6.08 -1.24 -10.59
N THR A 10 -6.44 -2.51 -10.55
CA THR A 10 -5.82 -3.56 -11.34
C THR A 10 -6.58 -3.78 -12.65
N LYS A 11 -5.91 -4.38 -13.62
CA LYS A 11 -6.59 -4.97 -14.77
C LYS A 11 -7.63 -6.02 -14.31
N PRO A 12 -8.70 -6.25 -15.09
CA PRO A 12 -9.71 -7.23 -14.74
C PRO A 12 -9.13 -8.62 -14.42
N GLY A 13 -9.48 -9.17 -13.26
CA GLY A 13 -9.06 -10.51 -12.83
C GLY A 13 -7.67 -10.58 -12.16
N GLU A 14 -6.90 -9.50 -12.13
CA GLU A 14 -5.54 -9.49 -11.58
C GLU A 14 -5.46 -9.16 -10.07
N ALA A 15 -6.57 -8.75 -9.45
CA ALA A 15 -6.58 -8.19 -8.10
C ALA A 15 -5.94 -9.10 -7.04
N ARG A 16 -6.23 -10.41 -7.06
CA ARG A 16 -5.63 -11.35 -6.12
C ARG A 16 -4.12 -11.46 -6.28
N LYS A 17 -3.64 -11.59 -7.52
CA LYS A 17 -2.21 -11.69 -7.82
C LYS A 17 -1.48 -10.42 -7.40
N VAL A 18 -2.05 -9.25 -7.71
CA VAL A 18 -1.50 -7.97 -7.26
C VAL A 18 -1.48 -7.89 -5.74
N ALA A 19 -2.53 -8.36 -5.04
CA ALA A 19 -2.55 -8.37 -3.57
C ALA A 19 -1.42 -9.21 -2.97
N GLU A 20 -1.14 -10.39 -3.53
CA GLU A 20 -0.03 -11.25 -3.10
C GLU A 20 1.35 -10.58 -3.31
N LEU A 21 1.54 -9.88 -4.44
CA LEU A 21 2.76 -9.12 -4.71
C LEU A 21 2.89 -7.89 -3.79
N VAL A 22 1.80 -7.16 -3.57
CA VAL A 22 1.75 -6.00 -2.67
C VAL A 22 2.02 -6.41 -1.23
N GLN A 23 1.52 -7.58 -0.79
CA GLN A 23 1.82 -8.15 0.52
C GLN A 23 3.32 -8.37 0.70
N ARG A 24 3.98 -9.00 -0.28
CA ARG A 24 5.44 -9.20 -0.27
C ARG A 24 6.20 -7.88 -0.27
N GLN A 25 5.74 -6.91 -1.08
CA GLN A 25 6.36 -5.59 -1.16
C GLN A 25 6.27 -4.83 0.18
N ALA A 26 5.09 -4.86 0.81
CA ALA A 26 4.86 -4.21 2.10
C ALA A 26 5.70 -4.88 3.21
N GLN A 27 5.84 -6.20 3.18
CA GLN A 27 6.74 -6.93 4.07
C GLN A 27 8.19 -6.47 3.90
N ALA A 28 8.69 -6.36 2.66
CA ALA A 28 10.04 -5.88 2.39
C ALA A 28 10.27 -4.43 2.85
N TYR A 29 9.25 -3.57 2.80
CA TYR A 29 9.34 -2.22 3.39
C TYR A 29 9.40 -2.25 4.92
N ARG A 30 8.61 -3.13 5.57
CA ARG A 30 8.60 -3.31 7.02
C ARG A 30 9.93 -3.85 7.53
N ASP A 31 10.46 -4.91 6.89
CA ASP A 31 11.70 -5.57 7.30
C ASP A 31 12.93 -4.66 7.10
N ALA A 32 12.87 -3.75 6.13
CA ALA A 32 13.87 -2.69 5.95
C ALA A 32 13.69 -1.49 6.90
N GLY A 33 12.72 -1.53 7.83
CA GLY A 33 12.44 -0.46 8.78
C GLY A 33 11.87 0.83 8.16
N GLN A 34 11.40 0.78 6.91
CA GLN A 34 10.89 1.96 6.21
C GLN A 34 9.43 2.27 6.54
N ARG A 35 8.64 1.24 6.87
CA ARG A 35 7.22 1.32 7.19
C ARG A 35 6.91 0.52 8.45
N SER A 36 5.83 0.92 9.10
CA SER A 36 5.25 0.27 10.27
C SER A 36 4.45 -0.97 9.89
N GLU A 37 3.67 -1.49 10.84
CA GLU A 37 2.67 -2.52 10.58
C GLU A 37 1.71 -2.11 9.45
N PHE A 38 1.36 -3.09 8.62
CA PHE A 38 0.58 -2.87 7.42
C PHE A 38 -0.55 -3.91 7.28
N ARG A 39 -1.53 -3.58 6.44
CA ARG A 39 -2.60 -4.49 6.05
C ARG A 39 -2.83 -4.40 4.54
N VAL A 40 -2.93 -5.55 3.89
CA VAL A 40 -3.36 -5.66 2.49
C VAL A 40 -4.75 -6.27 2.44
N SER A 41 -5.63 -5.68 1.64
CA SER A 41 -6.92 -6.25 1.27
C SER A 41 -7.15 -6.07 -0.23
N TYR A 42 -8.05 -6.86 -0.81
CA TYR A 42 -8.45 -6.69 -2.21
C TYR A 42 -9.92 -7.01 -2.40
N ASN A 43 -10.48 -6.48 -3.48
CA ASN A 43 -11.82 -6.81 -3.96
C ASN A 43 -11.76 -7.29 -5.41
N GLY A 44 -12.27 -8.49 -5.66
CA GLY A 44 -12.22 -9.13 -6.98
C GLY A 44 -13.30 -8.64 -7.96
N ALA A 45 -13.26 -9.17 -9.18
CA ALA A 45 -14.14 -8.75 -10.29
C ALA A 45 -15.63 -9.12 -10.11
N THR A 46 -15.99 -9.99 -9.17
CA THR A 46 -17.36 -10.51 -9.01
C THR A 46 -18.01 -10.12 -7.68
N LEU A 47 -17.39 -9.22 -6.93
CA LEU A 47 -17.83 -8.79 -5.61
C LEU A 47 -18.48 -7.40 -5.65
N PRO A 48 -19.40 -7.06 -4.72
CA PRO A 48 -19.94 -5.71 -4.61
C PRO A 48 -18.87 -4.65 -4.27
N GLY A 49 -19.14 -3.39 -4.62
CA GLY A 49 -18.24 -2.25 -4.36
C GLY A 49 -17.23 -2.02 -5.47
N ASP A 50 -16.17 -1.28 -5.16
CA ASP A 50 -15.08 -1.04 -6.11
C ASP A 50 -14.39 -2.37 -6.43
N GLN A 51 -14.46 -2.79 -7.69
CA GLN A 51 -13.92 -4.06 -8.15
C GLN A 51 -12.50 -3.91 -8.67
N ASN A 52 -11.78 -5.03 -8.72
CA ASN A 52 -10.40 -5.09 -9.20
C ASN A 52 -9.48 -4.09 -8.48
N VAL A 53 -9.66 -3.97 -7.16
CA VAL A 53 -8.93 -3.02 -6.34
C VAL A 53 -8.12 -3.74 -5.28
N VAL A 54 -6.89 -3.30 -5.06
CA VAL A 54 -6.05 -3.70 -3.93
C VAL A 54 -5.80 -2.47 -3.06
N ILE A 55 -5.92 -2.64 -1.76
CA ILE A 55 -5.69 -1.60 -0.75
C ILE A 55 -4.53 -2.05 0.12
N LEU A 56 -3.53 -1.17 0.26
CA LEU A 56 -2.45 -1.30 1.22
C LEU A 56 -2.55 -0.13 2.20
N ASP A 57 -2.77 -0.48 3.47
CA ASP A 57 -2.88 0.44 4.60
C ASP A 57 -1.65 0.31 5.49
N TRP A 58 -1.07 1.42 5.95
CA TRP A 58 -0.18 1.46 7.12
C TRP A 58 -0.43 2.73 7.94
N THR A 59 -0.03 2.74 9.20
CA THR A 59 -0.19 3.90 10.09
C THR A 59 1.15 4.61 10.34
N ASP A 60 1.18 5.92 10.31
CA ASP A 60 2.40 6.69 10.55
C ASP A 60 2.09 7.94 11.39
N ASP A 61 3.02 8.36 12.23
CA ASP A 61 2.84 9.53 13.08
C ASP A 61 3.05 10.84 12.31
N ALA A 62 3.78 10.79 11.20
CA ALA A 62 4.09 11.96 10.38
C ALA A 62 4.05 11.66 8.87
N ILE A 63 3.55 12.62 8.10
CA ILE A 63 3.66 12.61 6.65
C ILE A 63 5.08 13.08 6.28
N LYS A 64 5.88 12.16 5.72
CA LYS A 64 7.27 12.44 5.31
C LYS A 64 7.42 12.40 3.79
N SER A 65 8.30 13.24 3.26
CA SER A 65 8.64 13.21 1.83
C SER A 65 9.20 11.84 1.42
N PRO A 66 8.74 11.26 0.30
CA PRO A 66 9.34 10.08 -0.33
C PRO A 66 10.76 10.34 -0.88
N SER A 67 11.18 11.60 -0.99
CA SER A 67 12.50 11.99 -1.51
C SER A 67 13.38 12.63 -0.42
N ARG A 68 13.03 12.44 0.85
CA ARG A 68 13.81 12.98 1.98
C ARG A 68 15.21 12.37 2.03
N ASP A 69 16.16 13.17 2.51
CA ASP A 69 17.51 12.71 2.78
C ASP A 69 17.50 11.56 3.81
N GLY A 70 18.38 10.58 3.59
CA GLY A 70 18.51 9.40 4.45
C GLY A 70 17.46 8.31 4.23
N LEU A 71 16.52 8.47 3.28
CA LEU A 71 15.67 7.35 2.88
C LEU A 71 16.50 6.31 2.11
N VAL A 72 16.75 5.17 2.74
CA VAL A 72 17.26 3.98 2.05
C VAL A 72 16.06 3.24 1.49
N LEU A 73 15.96 3.12 0.16
CA LEU A 73 14.92 2.33 -0.50
C LEU A 73 15.30 0.84 -0.46
N SER A 74 14.31 -0.02 -0.21
CA SER A 74 14.54 -1.47 -0.20
C SER A 74 14.64 -1.95 -1.65
N PRO A 75 15.79 -2.50 -2.10
CA PRO A 75 15.94 -2.97 -3.47
C PRO A 75 14.91 -4.05 -3.84
N GLU A 76 14.61 -4.92 -2.88
CA GLU A 76 13.58 -5.95 -3.01
C GLU A 76 12.19 -5.33 -3.19
N ALA A 77 11.81 -4.36 -2.35
CA ALA A 77 10.52 -3.69 -2.48
C ALA A 77 10.41 -2.93 -3.81
N MET A 78 11.51 -2.38 -4.32
CA MET A 78 11.55 -1.73 -5.63
C MET A 78 11.37 -2.73 -6.78
N ALA A 79 12.02 -3.89 -6.73
CA ALA A 79 11.85 -4.96 -7.72
C ALA A 79 10.40 -5.47 -7.76
N LEU A 80 9.81 -5.75 -6.59
CA LEU A 80 8.40 -6.14 -6.47
C LEU A 80 7.46 -5.05 -7.00
N GLY A 81 7.80 -3.77 -6.78
CA GLY A 81 7.06 -2.64 -7.33
C GLY A 81 7.07 -2.60 -8.86
N ALA A 82 8.20 -2.97 -9.47
CA ALA A 82 8.32 -3.09 -10.92
C ALA A 82 7.50 -4.28 -11.46
N GLU A 83 7.42 -5.40 -10.72
CA GLU A 83 6.58 -6.54 -11.07
C GLU A 83 5.08 -6.24 -10.98
N ILE A 84 4.66 -5.40 -10.03
CA ILE A 84 3.24 -5.03 -9.86
C ILE A 84 2.74 -4.14 -11.01
N ARG A 85 3.57 -3.18 -11.45
CA ARG A 85 3.16 -2.08 -12.33
C ARG A 85 2.48 -2.50 -13.65
N PRO A 86 2.89 -3.57 -14.35
CA PRO A 86 2.23 -4.05 -15.57
C PRO A 86 0.78 -4.52 -15.38
N PHE A 87 0.37 -4.84 -14.16
CA PHE A 87 -0.98 -5.31 -13.84
C PHE A 87 -1.95 -4.20 -13.44
N LEU A 88 -1.48 -2.94 -13.39
CA LEU A 88 -2.28 -1.81 -12.93
C LEU A 88 -2.85 -0.99 -14.09
N GLU A 89 -4.07 -0.50 -13.92
CA GLU A 89 -4.65 0.57 -14.74
C GLU A 89 -4.31 1.94 -14.16
N SER A 90 -4.38 2.07 -12.83
CA SER A 90 -4.02 3.29 -12.10
C SER A 90 -3.70 2.98 -10.64
N GLN A 91 -3.11 3.96 -9.96
CA GLN A 91 -2.92 3.90 -8.52
C GLN A 91 -2.94 5.30 -7.93
N ARG A 92 -3.32 5.39 -6.65
CA ARG A 92 -3.26 6.63 -5.88
C ARG A 92 -2.83 6.37 -4.44
N ILE A 93 -2.46 7.43 -3.75
CA ILE A 93 -2.15 7.41 -2.33
C ILE A 93 -3.01 8.45 -1.61
N GLU A 94 -3.52 8.09 -0.45
CA GLU A 94 -4.35 8.91 0.42
C GLU A 94 -3.67 9.02 1.78
N PHE A 95 -3.75 10.21 2.39
CA PHE A 95 -3.32 10.47 3.75
C PHE A 95 -4.57 10.85 4.55
N LEU A 96 -5.02 9.94 5.41
CA LEU A 96 -6.22 10.14 6.22
C LEU A 96 -5.80 10.41 7.65
N GLU A 97 -6.10 11.59 8.17
CA GLU A 97 -5.89 11.88 9.59
C GLU A 97 -6.79 11.00 10.45
N MET A 98 -6.19 10.29 11.40
CA MET A 98 -6.91 9.44 12.33
C MET A 98 -7.28 10.22 13.57
N ILE A 99 -8.56 10.18 13.93
CA ILE A 99 -9.03 10.67 15.22
C ILE A 99 -8.60 9.67 16.29
N SER A 100 -7.69 10.11 17.16
CA SER A 100 -7.38 9.36 18.38
C SER A 100 -8.59 9.40 19.32
N PRO A 101 -8.93 8.31 20.02
CA PRO A 101 -9.92 8.40 21.09
C PRO A 101 -9.48 9.48 22.08
N VAL A 102 -10.37 10.45 22.35
CA VAL A 102 -10.13 11.49 23.34
C VAL A 102 -9.73 10.79 24.63
N LYS A 103 -8.54 11.10 25.17
CA LYS A 103 -8.25 10.80 26.57
C LYS A 103 -9.20 11.68 27.38
N ASN A 104 -10.32 11.10 27.82
CA ASN A 104 -11.09 11.65 28.93
C ASN A 104 -10.28 11.57 30.21
#